data_AF-A0A0U3EJ11-F1
#
_entry.id   AF-A0A0U3EJ11-F1
#
_cell.length_a   1.000
_cell.length_b   1.000
_cell.length_c   1.000
_cell.angle_alpha   90.00
_cell.angle_beta   90.00
_cell.angle_gamma   90.00
#
_symmetry.space_group_name_H-M   'P 1'
#
loop_
_entity.id
_entity.type
_entity.pdbx_description
1 polymer ?
#
loop_
_entity_poly.entity_id
_entity_poly.type
_entity_poly.pdbx_seq_one_letter_code
_entity_poly.pdbx_strand_id
1 'polypeptide(L)'
;MKNIDLRAKAPLAAMALLVSLGMGQAMAASTVLNTTGTSNTTTVSATFGSTTSNTSAGAFQVKDSNNDAFWVYCLDPLTAYKAGATYNTASLVDFLTLGGTNSSYNKLFTNPAYSGVTPYAAQNTTTVLNKLVSLYSHAYDDSLKSAAKSAAFQYAVWEIEGESAYSSTSGGLKASAILSTAAGFKTQADAYLTALTSNTWTSVNGANLSATKNYTYTAYVSSPLGGSQTFLRVTDAPNTVPEPGSIALVSLALFGVAYTRRSKRS
;
A
#
# COMPACT_ATOMS: atom_id res chain seq x y z
N MET A 1 18.22 14.43 -77.11
CA MET A 1 19.30 15.05 -76.31
C MET A 1 18.66 15.72 -75.10
N LYS A 2 19.19 15.42 -73.90
CA LYS A 2 19.37 16.31 -72.72
C LYS A 2 18.33 17.45 -72.54
N ASN A 3 17.68 17.67 -71.39
CA ASN A 3 18.19 17.52 -70.03
C ASN A 3 17.15 18.06 -69.00
N ILE A 4 17.27 17.56 -67.77
CA ILE A 4 17.14 18.28 -66.47
C ILE A 4 15.74 18.36 -65.79
N ASP A 5 15.65 17.50 -64.75
CA ASP A 5 14.98 17.62 -63.45
C ASP A 5 14.71 19.04 -62.89
N LEU A 6 13.65 19.20 -62.09
CA LEU A 6 13.76 19.58 -60.66
C LEU A 6 12.41 19.70 -59.93
N ARG A 7 12.18 18.70 -59.06
CA ARG A 7 11.66 18.73 -57.67
C ARG A 7 10.74 19.88 -57.21
N ALA A 8 9.66 19.50 -56.51
CA ALA A 8 9.47 19.86 -55.10
C ALA A 8 8.45 18.91 -54.42
N LYS A 9 8.96 17.98 -53.61
CA LYS A 9 8.18 17.24 -52.61
C LYS A 9 8.00 18.17 -51.41
N ALA A 10 6.76 18.45 -51.01
CA ALA A 10 6.47 19.13 -49.76
C ALA A 10 6.54 18.13 -48.59
N PRO A 11 7.40 18.31 -47.59
CA PRO A 11 7.30 17.56 -46.34
C PRO A 11 6.20 18.16 -45.47
N LEU A 12 5.20 17.35 -45.09
CA LEU A 12 4.35 17.65 -43.94
C LEU A 12 5.24 17.76 -42.70
N ALA A 13 5.34 18.96 -42.14
CA ALA A 13 5.95 19.18 -40.85
C ALA A 13 5.08 18.53 -39.76
N ALA A 14 5.54 17.40 -39.22
CA ALA A 14 5.01 16.82 -38.00
C ALA A 14 5.40 17.75 -36.84
N MET A 15 4.42 18.50 -36.34
CA MET A 15 4.53 19.34 -35.16
C MET A 15 4.58 18.43 -33.93
N ALA A 16 5.78 17.99 -33.55
CA ALA A 16 6.02 17.22 -32.34
C ALA A 16 5.77 18.14 -31.13
N LEU A 17 4.62 17.95 -30.47
CA LEU A 17 4.35 18.54 -29.17
C LEU A 17 5.27 17.87 -28.14
N LEU A 18 6.42 18.48 -27.88
CA LEU A 18 7.28 18.14 -26.73
C LEU A 18 6.56 18.57 -25.46
N VAL A 19 5.76 17.66 -24.90
CA VAL A 19 5.35 17.76 -23.49
C VAL A 19 6.54 17.32 -22.66
N SER A 20 7.38 18.28 -22.25
CA SER A 20 8.33 18.06 -21.17
C SER A 20 7.56 17.95 -19.85
N LEU A 21 7.03 16.77 -19.57
CA LEU A 21 6.64 16.36 -18.22
C LEU A 21 7.93 16.24 -17.41
N GLY A 22 8.39 17.38 -16.89
CA GLY A 22 9.31 17.39 -15.78
C GLY A 22 8.65 16.58 -14.66
N MET A 23 9.17 15.38 -14.42
CA MET A 23 8.89 14.58 -13.22
C MET A 23 9.53 15.28 -12.01
N GLY A 24 9.09 16.50 -11.72
CA GLY A 24 9.23 17.09 -10.40
C GLY A 24 8.23 16.38 -9.50
N GLN A 25 8.65 15.26 -8.93
CA GLN A 25 7.80 14.47 -8.04
C GLN A 25 7.59 15.26 -6.76
N ALA A 26 6.37 15.75 -6.57
CA ALA A 26 5.93 16.28 -5.29
C ALA A 26 5.89 15.12 -4.29
N MET A 27 6.97 14.91 -3.53
CA MET A 27 6.91 14.18 -2.28
C MET A 27 5.89 14.91 -1.39
N ALA A 28 4.87 14.19 -0.95
CA ALA A 28 3.77 14.76 -0.18
C ALA A 28 4.24 15.25 1.20
N ALA A 29 3.45 16.13 1.80
CA ALA A 29 3.75 16.86 3.02
C ALA A 29 4.33 15.96 4.13
N SER A 30 5.37 16.46 4.79
CA SER A 30 5.96 15.84 5.96
C SER A 30 4.99 15.95 7.15
N THR A 31 4.80 14.88 7.90
CA THR A 31 3.90 14.83 9.06
C THR A 31 4.54 14.11 10.23
N VAL A 32 4.08 14.38 11.45
CA VAL A 32 4.52 13.71 12.68
C VAL A 32 3.42 12.75 13.13
N LEU A 33 3.79 11.52 13.46
CA LEU A 33 2.85 10.53 14.00
C LEU A 33 3.10 10.31 15.49
N ASN A 34 2.06 10.48 16.29
CA ASN A 34 2.05 10.17 17.72
C ASN A 34 1.10 9.00 17.99
N THR A 35 1.59 7.95 18.65
CA THR A 35 0.71 6.90 19.16
C THR A 35 -0.17 7.47 20.26
N THR A 36 -1.46 7.17 20.19
CA THR A 36 -2.41 7.57 21.25
C THR A 36 -2.96 6.38 22.04
N GLY A 37 -2.49 5.18 21.69
CA GLY A 37 -2.72 3.93 22.39
C GLY A 37 -2.42 2.76 21.46
N THR A 38 -1.97 1.63 22.01
CA THR A 38 -1.95 0.34 21.31
C THR A 38 -3.32 -0.30 21.46
N SER A 39 -4.30 0.24 20.75
CA SER A 39 -5.64 -0.33 20.74
C SER A 39 -5.61 -1.46 19.70
N ASN A 40 -5.84 -2.72 20.08
CA ASN A 40 -5.84 -3.89 19.17
C ASN A 40 -4.48 -4.51 18.80
N THR A 41 -3.48 -4.45 19.68
CA THR A 41 -2.23 -5.22 19.54
C THR A 41 -2.14 -6.36 20.56
N THR A 42 -1.30 -7.36 20.27
CA THR A 42 -0.81 -8.33 21.25
C THR A 42 0.68 -8.57 21.03
N THR A 43 1.38 -9.01 22.08
CA THR A 43 2.74 -9.52 21.92
C THR A 43 2.69 -10.86 21.19
N VAL A 44 3.51 -11.00 20.16
CA VAL A 44 3.75 -12.25 19.44
C VAL A 44 5.24 -12.56 19.48
N SER A 45 5.59 -13.85 19.56
CA SER A 45 6.98 -14.28 19.42
C SER A 45 7.25 -14.64 17.97
N ALA A 46 8.06 -13.83 17.30
CA ALA A 46 8.42 -13.99 15.89
C ALA A 46 9.92 -14.24 15.75
N THR A 47 10.27 -15.22 14.93
CA THR A 47 11.63 -15.48 14.50
C THR A 47 11.85 -14.88 13.13
N PHE A 48 12.90 -14.07 12.98
CA PHE A 48 13.41 -13.59 11.70
C PHE A 48 14.81 -14.21 11.48
N GLY A 49 14.92 -15.10 10.48
CA GLY A 49 16.09 -15.94 10.25
C GLY A 49 16.36 -16.88 11.45
N SER A 50 17.43 -16.58 12.19
CA SER A 50 17.83 -17.29 13.42
C SER A 50 17.47 -16.54 14.72
N THR A 51 16.97 -15.31 14.63
CA THR A 51 16.72 -14.46 15.81
C THR A 51 15.24 -14.46 16.17
N THR A 52 14.92 -14.91 17.38
CA THR A 52 13.57 -14.81 17.94
C THR A 52 13.43 -13.59 18.82
N SER A 53 12.38 -12.81 18.62
CA SER A 53 12.05 -11.65 19.44
C SER A 53 10.55 -11.60 19.74
N ASN A 54 10.22 -11.00 20.89
CA ASN A 54 8.84 -10.65 21.18
C ASN A 54 8.57 -9.27 20.60
N THR A 55 7.57 -9.18 19.73
CA THR A 55 7.17 -7.92 19.09
C THR A 55 5.69 -7.64 19.33
N SER A 56 5.31 -6.37 19.37
CA SER A 56 3.90 -5.97 19.40
C SER A 56 3.37 -6.04 17.97
N ALA A 57 2.44 -6.97 17.72
CA ALA A 57 1.77 -7.10 16.42
C ALA A 57 0.30 -6.67 16.53
N GLY A 58 -0.19 -6.00 15.50
CA GLY A 58 -1.57 -5.55 15.39
C GLY A 58 -1.66 -4.15 14.79
N ALA A 59 -2.87 -3.61 14.80
CA ALA A 59 -3.15 -2.26 14.34
C ALA A 59 -2.72 -1.27 15.43
N PHE A 60 -2.04 -0.21 15.02
CA PHE A 60 -1.68 0.90 15.88
C PHE A 60 -2.63 2.06 15.62
N GLN A 61 -3.17 2.66 16.69
CA GLN A 61 -3.88 3.93 16.55
C GLN A 61 -2.88 5.07 16.70
N VAL A 62 -2.69 5.80 15.61
CA VAL A 62 -1.82 6.97 15.56
C VAL A 62 -2.65 8.21 15.30
N LYS A 63 -2.10 9.35 15.70
CA LYS A 63 -2.58 10.67 15.30
C LYS A 63 -1.52 11.38 14.48
N ASP A 64 -1.95 12.08 13.45
CA ASP A 64 -1.09 12.99 12.71
C ASP A 64 -1.05 14.39 13.34
N SER A 65 -0.33 15.30 12.69
CA SER A 65 -0.20 16.71 13.10
C SER A 65 -1.54 17.47 13.14
N ASN A 66 -2.59 16.98 12.46
CA ASN A 66 -3.93 17.57 12.51
C ASN A 66 -4.79 16.99 13.64
N ASN A 67 -4.21 16.11 14.48
CA ASN A 67 -4.89 15.37 15.55
C ASN A 67 -5.95 14.38 15.03
N ASP A 68 -5.89 14.01 13.74
CA ASP A 68 -6.75 13.00 13.14
C ASP A 68 -6.26 11.61 13.54
N ALA A 69 -7.12 10.84 14.21
CA ALA A 69 -6.81 9.48 14.66
C ALA A 69 -7.16 8.46 13.57
N PHE A 70 -6.23 7.54 13.29
CA PHE A 70 -6.44 6.46 12.31
C PHE A 70 -5.62 5.22 12.64
N TRP A 71 -6.02 4.11 12.03
CA TRP A 71 -5.37 2.81 12.17
C TRP A 71 -4.28 2.63 11.14
N VAL A 72 -3.15 2.09 11.59
CA VAL A 72 -2.03 1.71 10.72
C VAL A 72 -1.50 0.33 11.06
N TYR A 73 -0.91 -0.32 10.06
CA TYR A 73 -0.10 -1.53 10.23
C TYR A 73 1.37 -1.22 9.89
N CYS A 74 2.30 -1.88 10.57
CA CYS A 74 3.73 -1.72 10.38
C CYS A 74 4.21 -2.48 9.12
N LEU A 75 5.00 -1.81 8.29
CA LEU A 75 5.69 -2.36 7.11
C LEU A 75 7.18 -2.65 7.38
N ASP A 76 7.63 -2.45 8.62
CA ASP A 76 9.03 -2.54 9.01
C ASP A 76 9.16 -3.25 10.37
N PRO A 77 8.98 -4.60 10.41
CA PRO A 77 8.91 -5.36 11.66
C PRO A 77 10.18 -5.29 12.51
N LEU A 78 11.34 -5.04 11.90
CA LEU A 78 12.64 -5.08 12.57
C LEU A 78 13.12 -3.70 13.03
N THR A 79 12.36 -2.64 12.77
CA THR A 79 12.63 -1.30 13.30
C THR A 79 11.68 -1.01 14.47
N ALA A 80 12.19 -0.38 15.52
CA ALA A 80 11.37 0.05 16.64
C ALA A 80 10.60 1.34 16.30
N TYR A 81 9.35 1.43 16.75
CA TYR A 81 8.61 2.69 16.68
C TYR A 81 9.22 3.75 17.58
N LYS A 82 9.30 4.99 17.09
CA LYS A 82 9.70 6.17 17.88
C LYS A 82 8.60 7.22 17.81
N ALA A 83 8.07 7.57 18.97
CA ALA A 83 7.09 8.65 19.10
C ALA A 83 7.68 10.00 18.66
N GLY A 84 6.88 10.81 17.97
CA GLY A 84 7.33 12.11 17.44
C GLY A 84 8.25 12.00 16.21
N ALA A 85 8.42 10.81 15.62
CA ALA A 85 9.16 10.67 14.37
C ALA A 85 8.44 11.38 13.21
N THR A 86 9.24 11.88 12.28
CA THR A 86 8.78 12.54 11.06
C THR A 86 8.58 11.53 9.94
N TYR A 87 7.54 11.72 9.14
CA TYR A 87 7.12 10.83 8.08
C TYR A 87 6.91 11.58 6.78
N ASN A 88 7.37 10.99 5.67
CA ASN A 88 6.96 11.37 4.33
C ASN A 88 5.82 10.47 3.90
N THR A 89 4.82 11.02 3.22
CA THR A 89 3.69 10.23 2.73
C THR A 89 3.88 9.85 1.26
N ALA A 90 3.49 8.62 0.90
CA ALA A 90 3.55 8.10 -0.46
C ALA A 90 2.36 7.17 -0.73
N SER A 91 2.01 6.97 -2.00
CA SER A 91 1.12 5.86 -2.37
C SER A 91 1.82 4.52 -2.11
N LEU A 92 1.06 3.44 -1.95
CA LEU A 92 1.66 2.09 -1.80
C LEU A 92 2.50 1.71 -3.03
N VAL A 93 2.06 2.09 -4.23
CA VAL A 93 2.80 1.83 -5.47
C VAL A 93 4.13 2.58 -5.47
N ASP A 94 4.14 3.85 -5.08
CA ASP A 94 5.37 4.64 -5.03
C ASP A 94 6.32 4.12 -3.95
N PHE A 95 5.81 3.76 -2.77
CA PHE A 95 6.61 3.15 -1.72
C PHE A 95 7.37 1.90 -2.21
N LEU A 96 6.68 1.04 -2.97
CA LEU A 96 7.24 -0.20 -3.49
C LEU A 96 8.17 0.01 -4.70
N THR A 97 7.83 0.92 -5.61
CA THR A 97 8.42 0.95 -6.97
C THR A 97 9.19 2.22 -7.32
N LEU A 98 8.94 3.34 -6.63
CA LEU A 98 9.53 4.62 -7.00
C LEU A 98 11.05 4.58 -6.80
N GLY A 99 11.82 4.82 -7.86
CA GLY A 99 13.28 4.67 -7.82
C GLY A 99 13.78 3.23 -8.04
N GLY A 100 12.90 2.29 -8.38
CA GLY A 100 13.25 0.91 -8.74
C GLY A 100 13.91 0.16 -7.57
N THR A 101 15.14 -0.30 -7.77
CA THR A 101 15.94 -0.93 -6.71
C THR A 101 16.26 0.01 -5.54
N ASN A 102 16.07 1.32 -5.72
CA ASN A 102 16.25 2.34 -4.70
C ASN A 102 14.93 2.80 -4.05
N SER A 103 13.83 2.07 -4.27
CA SER A 103 12.56 2.36 -3.60
C SER A 103 12.65 2.27 -2.10
N SER A 104 11.73 2.94 -1.40
CA SER A 104 11.68 2.94 0.06
C SER A 104 11.58 1.51 0.60
N TYR A 105 10.74 0.67 -0.02
CA TYR A 105 10.63 -0.76 0.28
C TYR A 105 11.98 -1.49 0.16
N ASN A 106 12.64 -1.42 -1.00
CA ASN A 106 13.92 -2.12 -1.19
C ASN A 106 15.00 -1.61 -0.23
N LYS A 107 15.01 -0.31 0.06
CA LYS A 107 15.96 0.30 1.00
C LYS A 107 15.71 -0.11 2.45
N LEU A 108 14.46 -0.40 2.86
CA LEU A 108 14.20 -0.91 4.21
C LEU A 108 14.99 -2.19 4.47
N PHE A 109 15.02 -3.12 3.51
CA PHE A 109 15.79 -4.37 3.62
C PHE A 109 17.32 -4.19 3.55
N THR A 110 17.81 -2.98 3.29
CA THR A 110 19.24 -2.64 3.41
C THR A 110 19.61 -2.10 4.79
N ASN A 111 18.62 -1.84 5.66
CA ASN A 111 18.86 -1.42 7.04
C ASN A 111 19.63 -2.51 7.80
N PRO A 112 20.64 -2.16 8.63
CA PRO A 112 21.36 -3.11 9.47
C PRO A 112 20.49 -4.07 10.29
N ALA A 113 19.27 -3.67 10.65
CA ALA A 113 18.31 -4.54 11.35
C ALA A 113 17.92 -5.81 10.55
N TYR A 114 18.02 -5.77 9.22
CA TYR A 114 17.76 -6.88 8.30
C TYR A 114 19.04 -7.66 7.94
N SER A 115 20.17 -7.35 8.57
CA SER A 115 21.39 -8.12 8.37
C SER A 115 21.25 -9.51 9.00
N GLY A 116 21.44 -10.57 8.20
CA GLY A 116 21.46 -11.95 8.69
C GLY A 116 20.09 -12.60 8.96
N VAL A 117 18.97 -11.98 8.53
CA VAL A 117 17.62 -12.57 8.71
C VAL A 117 17.18 -13.49 7.55
N THR A 118 18.11 -14.00 6.75
CA THR A 118 17.86 -14.93 5.63
C THR A 118 17.02 -16.14 6.06
N PRO A 119 16.02 -16.58 5.26
CA PRO A 119 15.66 -16.08 3.92
C PRO A 119 14.71 -14.87 3.86
N TYR A 120 14.44 -14.18 4.97
CA TYR A 120 13.56 -13.00 4.98
C TYR A 120 14.24 -11.82 4.27
N ALA A 121 13.71 -11.41 3.12
CA ALA A 121 14.35 -10.41 2.25
C ALA A 121 13.32 -9.69 1.36
N ALA A 122 13.72 -8.59 0.73
CA ALA A 122 12.87 -7.88 -0.23
C ALA A 122 12.40 -8.83 -1.34
N GLN A 123 11.10 -8.84 -1.59
CA GLN A 123 10.40 -9.66 -2.56
C GLN A 123 10.09 -8.88 -3.84
N ASN A 124 9.55 -9.57 -4.84
CA ASN A 124 9.08 -8.93 -6.06
C ASN A 124 7.96 -7.91 -5.74
N THR A 125 8.19 -6.64 -6.05
CA THR A 125 7.28 -5.53 -5.70
C THR A 125 5.88 -5.67 -6.28
N THR A 126 5.72 -6.29 -7.45
CA THR A 126 4.40 -6.55 -8.05
C THR A 126 3.65 -7.61 -7.26
N THR A 127 4.33 -8.69 -6.85
CA THR A 127 3.74 -9.71 -5.98
C THR A 127 3.33 -9.10 -4.63
N VAL A 128 4.22 -8.34 -4.00
CA VAL A 128 3.96 -7.65 -2.73
C VAL A 128 2.73 -6.74 -2.84
N LEU A 129 2.69 -5.89 -3.87
CA LEU A 129 1.55 -5.00 -4.13
C LEU A 129 0.24 -5.78 -4.25
N ASN A 130 0.20 -6.79 -5.12
CA ASN A 130 -1.02 -7.56 -5.38
C ASN A 130 -1.51 -8.30 -4.13
N LYS A 131 -0.58 -8.83 -3.33
CA LYS A 131 -0.91 -9.59 -2.12
C LYS A 131 -1.32 -8.68 -0.96
N LEU A 132 -0.68 -7.52 -0.78
CA LEU A 132 -1.15 -6.50 0.16
C LEU A 132 -2.55 -6.01 -0.23
N VAL A 133 -2.79 -5.69 -1.50
CA VAL A 133 -4.11 -5.26 -1.96
C VAL A 133 -5.16 -6.35 -1.73
N SER A 134 -4.85 -7.61 -2.02
CA SER A 134 -5.74 -8.75 -1.75
C SER A 134 -6.02 -8.89 -0.25
N LEU A 135 -4.98 -8.88 0.60
CA LEU A 135 -5.13 -8.99 2.05
C LEU A 135 -6.01 -7.87 2.62
N TYR A 136 -5.72 -6.61 2.27
CA TYR A 136 -6.48 -5.47 2.76
C TYR A 136 -7.92 -5.49 2.26
N SER A 137 -8.15 -5.74 0.97
CA SER A 137 -9.49 -5.73 0.38
C SER A 137 -10.44 -6.76 0.99
N HIS A 138 -9.93 -7.91 1.44
CA HIS A 138 -10.75 -8.98 2.04
C HIS A 138 -10.77 -8.96 3.57
N ALA A 139 -9.63 -8.70 4.23
CA ALA A 139 -9.45 -8.97 5.64
C ALA A 139 -9.25 -7.74 6.53
N TYR A 140 -9.13 -6.52 5.97
CA TYR A 140 -8.88 -5.33 6.80
C TYR A 140 -9.98 -5.10 7.84
N ASP A 141 -11.26 -5.10 7.44
CA ASP A 141 -12.37 -4.92 8.39
C ASP A 141 -12.46 -6.06 9.42
N ASP A 142 -12.08 -7.28 9.03
CA ASP A 142 -12.03 -8.42 9.94
C ASP A 142 -10.91 -8.29 10.98
N SER A 143 -9.75 -7.78 10.55
CA SER A 143 -8.57 -7.58 11.38
C SER A 143 -8.84 -6.65 12.57
N LEU A 144 -9.74 -5.68 12.41
CA LEU A 144 -10.07 -4.69 13.44
C LEU A 144 -11.02 -5.22 14.52
N LYS A 145 -11.56 -6.45 14.38
CA LYS A 145 -12.55 -7.00 15.31
C LYS A 145 -11.96 -7.55 16.62
N SER A 146 -10.68 -7.91 16.66
CA SER A 146 -10.01 -8.36 17.88
C SER A 146 -8.47 -8.29 17.77
N ALA A 147 -7.79 -8.28 18.91
CA ALA A 147 -6.33 -8.14 18.96
C ALA A 147 -5.63 -9.33 18.29
N ALA A 148 -6.19 -10.55 18.43
CA ALA A 148 -5.68 -11.74 17.77
C ALA A 148 -5.80 -11.66 16.25
N LYS A 149 -6.92 -11.15 15.73
CA LYS A 149 -7.13 -10.95 14.28
C LYS A 149 -6.23 -9.87 13.72
N SER A 150 -6.05 -8.79 14.47
CA SER A 150 -5.18 -7.70 14.07
C SER A 150 -3.71 -8.12 14.05
N ALA A 151 -3.25 -8.84 15.08
CA ALA A 151 -1.90 -9.40 15.09
C ALA A 151 -1.68 -10.41 13.95
N ALA A 152 -2.68 -11.27 13.66
CA ALA A 152 -2.61 -12.20 12.55
C ALA A 152 -2.53 -11.48 11.19
N PHE A 153 -3.28 -10.39 11.03
CA PHE A 153 -3.21 -9.54 9.85
C PHE A 153 -1.83 -8.87 9.72
N GLN A 154 -1.30 -8.31 10.81
CA GLN A 154 0.03 -7.73 10.86
C GLN A 154 1.12 -8.75 10.51
N TYR A 155 1.00 -9.98 10.99
CA TYR A 155 1.91 -11.08 10.65
C TYR A 155 1.83 -11.42 9.15
N ALA A 156 0.62 -11.47 8.58
CA ALA A 156 0.43 -11.70 7.15
C ALA A 156 1.01 -10.56 6.28
N VAL A 157 0.98 -9.30 6.75
CA VAL A 157 1.68 -8.19 6.09
C VAL A 157 3.18 -8.48 6.03
N TRP A 158 3.80 -8.86 7.15
CA TRP A 158 5.24 -9.17 7.18
C TRP A 158 5.62 -10.37 6.31
N GLU A 159 4.81 -11.43 6.30
CA GLU A 159 4.98 -12.56 5.39
C GLU A 159 4.95 -12.12 3.93
N ILE A 160 4.01 -11.25 3.54
CA ILE A 160 3.94 -10.70 2.17
C ILE A 160 5.20 -9.89 1.83
N GLU A 161 5.71 -9.12 2.79
CA GLU A 161 6.86 -8.24 2.57
C GLU A 161 8.18 -8.98 2.46
N GLY A 162 8.39 -10.05 3.21
CA GLY A 162 9.71 -10.67 3.35
C GLY A 162 9.83 -12.13 2.89
N GLU A 163 8.73 -12.82 2.62
CA GLU A 163 8.72 -14.23 2.23
C GLU A 163 8.20 -14.45 0.80
N SER A 164 8.77 -15.45 0.12
CA SER A 164 8.30 -15.89 -1.20
C SER A 164 7.22 -16.97 -1.12
N ALA A 165 7.09 -17.63 0.04
CA ALA A 165 6.07 -18.63 0.34
C ALA A 165 5.58 -18.43 1.78
N TYR A 166 4.27 -18.25 1.94
CA TYR A 166 3.69 -17.81 3.21
C TYR A 166 3.45 -18.97 4.17
N SER A 167 3.96 -18.87 5.39
CA SER A 167 3.81 -19.92 6.41
C SER A 167 4.17 -19.41 7.79
N SER A 168 3.37 -19.74 8.80
CA SER A 168 3.73 -19.40 10.18
C SER A 168 4.82 -20.31 10.79
N THR A 169 5.23 -21.38 10.09
CA THR A 169 6.14 -22.41 10.64
C THR A 169 7.39 -22.66 9.81
N SER A 170 7.50 -22.05 8.62
CA SER A 170 8.63 -22.21 7.71
C SER A 170 9.00 -20.88 7.07
N GLY A 171 10.23 -20.74 6.60
CA GLY A 171 10.74 -19.50 6.02
C GLY A 171 11.69 -18.76 6.96
N GLY A 172 11.98 -17.52 6.60
CA GLY A 172 12.76 -16.59 7.40
C GLY A 172 11.93 -16.01 8.54
N LEU A 173 10.66 -15.68 8.29
CA LEU A 173 9.68 -15.35 9.33
C LEU A 173 8.95 -16.61 9.82
N LYS A 174 8.95 -16.83 11.13
CA LYS A 174 8.22 -17.93 11.80
C LYS A 174 7.57 -17.44 13.09
N ALA A 175 6.43 -18.00 13.46
CA ALA A 175 5.86 -17.83 14.79
C ALA A 175 6.52 -18.84 15.76
N SER A 176 7.38 -18.36 16.67
CA SER A 176 8.23 -19.24 17.52
C SER A 176 7.52 -19.77 18.77
N ALA A 177 6.55 -19.03 19.30
CA ALA A 177 5.74 -19.43 20.45
C ALA A 177 4.48 -18.58 20.51
N ILE A 178 3.32 -19.22 20.68
CA ILE A 178 2.09 -18.52 21.03
C ILE A 178 2.25 -18.13 22.51
N LEU A 179 2.53 -16.85 22.76
CA LEU A 179 2.40 -16.31 24.12
C LEU A 179 0.93 -16.48 24.54
N SER A 180 0.69 -16.88 25.79
CA SER A 180 -0.67 -17.16 26.32
C SER A 180 -1.66 -16.00 26.14
N THR A 181 -1.15 -14.78 25.92
CA THR A 181 -1.90 -13.56 25.63
C THR A 181 -2.46 -13.48 24.20
N ALA A 182 -2.06 -14.39 23.29
CA ALA A 182 -2.42 -14.38 21.88
C ALA A 182 -3.28 -15.61 21.49
N ALA A 183 -4.27 -15.96 22.33
CA ALA A 183 -5.19 -17.05 22.02
C ALA A 183 -5.86 -16.84 20.65
N GLY A 184 -5.73 -17.83 19.76
CA GLY A 184 -6.29 -17.78 18.41
C GLY A 184 -5.47 -17.02 17.36
N PHE A 185 -4.39 -16.32 17.74
CA PHE A 185 -3.51 -15.61 16.79
C PHE A 185 -2.98 -16.55 15.70
N LYS A 186 -2.35 -17.67 16.10
CA LYS A 186 -1.71 -18.58 15.13
C LYS A 186 -2.74 -19.18 14.18
N THR A 187 -3.87 -19.65 14.70
CA THR A 187 -4.97 -20.19 13.89
C THR A 187 -5.48 -19.16 12.88
N GLN A 188 -5.63 -17.90 13.30
CA GLN A 188 -6.06 -16.84 12.42
C GLN A 188 -4.98 -16.44 11.39
N ALA A 189 -3.71 -16.40 11.78
CA ALA A 189 -2.60 -16.13 10.87
C ALA A 189 -2.52 -17.23 9.80
N ASP A 190 -2.54 -18.50 10.20
CA ASP A 190 -2.57 -19.65 9.29
C ASP A 190 -3.74 -19.57 8.30
N ALA A 191 -4.93 -19.14 8.78
CA ALA A 191 -6.09 -18.95 7.92
C ALA A 191 -5.89 -17.83 6.88
N TYR A 192 -5.34 -16.67 7.29
CA TYR A 192 -5.03 -15.59 6.34
C TYR A 192 -3.94 -15.98 5.33
N LEU A 193 -2.87 -16.64 5.77
CA LEU A 193 -1.79 -17.10 4.90
C LEU A 193 -2.28 -18.17 3.91
N THR A 194 -3.15 -19.08 4.35
CA THR A 194 -3.80 -20.07 3.49
C THR A 194 -4.69 -19.39 2.45
N ALA A 195 -5.50 -18.41 2.86
CA ALA A 195 -6.36 -17.65 1.96
C ALA A 195 -5.53 -16.86 0.92
N LEU A 196 -4.41 -16.25 1.34
CA LEU A 196 -3.48 -15.56 0.45
C LEU A 196 -2.81 -16.49 -0.55
N THR A 197 -2.42 -17.68 -0.11
CA THR A 197 -1.75 -18.69 -0.96
C THR A 197 -2.72 -19.28 -1.99
N SER A 198 -3.92 -19.65 -1.54
CA SER A 198 -4.97 -20.27 -2.38
C SER A 198 -5.84 -19.24 -3.13
N ASN A 199 -5.69 -17.95 -2.84
CA ASN A 199 -6.57 -16.88 -3.30
C ASN A 199 -8.07 -17.16 -3.02
N THR A 200 -8.37 -17.80 -1.88
CA THR A 200 -9.72 -18.23 -1.51
C THR A 200 -10.12 -17.64 -0.16
N TRP A 201 -11.11 -16.74 -0.17
CA TRP A 201 -11.53 -15.96 0.99
C TRP A 201 -12.94 -16.32 1.52
N THR A 202 -13.57 -17.37 0.99
CA THR A 202 -14.95 -17.76 1.34
C THR A 202 -15.10 -18.34 2.75
N SER A 203 -14.04 -18.94 3.31
CA SER A 203 -14.01 -19.45 4.68
C SER A 203 -12.62 -19.28 5.27
N VAL A 204 -12.45 -18.22 6.05
CA VAL A 204 -11.20 -17.88 6.74
C VAL A 204 -11.46 -17.98 8.23
N ASN A 205 -11.05 -19.11 8.83
CA ASN A 205 -11.30 -19.42 10.24
C ASN A 205 -12.79 -19.28 10.63
N GLY A 206 -13.70 -19.78 9.78
CA GLY A 206 -15.15 -19.72 9.98
C GLY A 206 -15.82 -18.40 9.59
N ALA A 207 -15.06 -17.36 9.22
CA ALA A 207 -15.60 -16.12 8.66
C ALA A 207 -15.66 -16.17 7.13
N ASN A 208 -16.75 -15.71 6.53
CA ASN A 208 -16.80 -15.48 5.09
C ASN A 208 -16.25 -14.08 4.77
N LEU A 209 -15.11 -14.03 4.10
CA LEU A 209 -14.40 -12.82 3.71
C LEU A 209 -14.36 -12.67 2.17
N SER A 210 -15.29 -13.29 1.44
CA SER A 210 -15.28 -13.26 -0.04
C SER A 210 -15.59 -11.87 -0.63
N ALA A 211 -16.30 -11.03 0.11
CA ALA A 211 -16.57 -9.66 -0.30
C ALA A 211 -15.26 -8.84 -0.26
N THR A 212 -15.05 -8.03 -1.30
CA THR A 212 -13.91 -7.12 -1.40
C THR A 212 -14.34 -5.69 -1.14
N LYS A 213 -13.45 -4.92 -0.51
CA LYS A 213 -13.56 -3.47 -0.40
C LYS A 213 -12.35 -2.82 -1.05
N ASN A 214 -12.59 -1.75 -1.80
CA ASN A 214 -11.53 -0.97 -2.41
C ASN A 214 -11.03 0.08 -1.42
N TYR A 215 -9.71 0.21 -1.33
CA TYR A 215 -9.06 1.16 -0.44
C TYR A 215 -8.09 2.06 -1.20
N THR A 216 -7.95 3.29 -0.71
CA THR A 216 -6.81 4.15 -1.00
C THR A 216 -5.74 3.87 0.06
N TYR A 217 -4.50 3.67 -0.40
CA TYR A 217 -3.37 3.30 0.46
C TYR A 217 -2.43 4.48 0.64
N THR A 218 -2.03 4.73 1.88
CA THR A 218 -1.02 5.74 2.23
C THR A 218 0.08 5.10 3.06
N ALA A 219 1.28 5.05 2.49
CA ALA A 219 2.48 4.68 3.21
C ALA A 219 3.05 5.91 3.93
N TYR A 220 3.26 5.79 5.24
CA TYR A 220 3.98 6.77 6.06
C TYR A 220 5.40 6.25 6.25
N VAL A 221 6.30 6.75 5.40
CA VAL A 221 7.71 6.35 5.35
C VAL A 221 8.51 7.18 6.34
N SER A 222 9.22 6.55 7.26
CA SER A 222 10.00 7.29 8.26
C SER A 222 11.06 8.18 7.59
N SER A 223 11.29 9.36 8.15
CA SER A 223 12.32 10.31 7.67
C SER A 223 13.23 10.68 8.86
N PRO A 224 14.49 10.20 8.89
CA PRO A 224 15.14 9.34 7.88
C PRO A 224 14.55 7.92 7.83
N LEU A 225 14.73 7.23 6.69
CA LEU A 225 14.31 5.84 6.51
C LEU A 225 15.02 4.93 7.52
N GLY A 226 14.27 4.05 8.19
CA GLY A 226 14.79 3.21 9.29
C GLY A 226 14.98 3.95 10.61
N GLY A 227 14.68 5.26 10.67
CA GLY A 227 14.69 6.04 11.89
C GLY A 227 13.57 5.66 12.88
N SER A 228 12.44 5.17 12.35
CA SER A 228 11.26 4.65 13.06
C SER A 228 10.55 3.64 12.13
N GLN A 229 9.55 2.92 12.63
CA GLN A 229 8.70 2.04 11.82
C GLN A 229 8.03 2.80 10.68
N THR A 230 8.03 2.21 9.49
CA THR A 230 7.20 2.64 8.36
C THR A 230 5.81 2.01 8.50
N PHE A 231 4.78 2.77 8.15
CA PHE A 231 3.39 2.37 8.37
C PHE A 231 2.55 2.40 7.09
N LEU A 232 1.52 1.56 7.04
CA LEU A 232 0.50 1.56 6.00
C LEU A 232 -0.86 1.88 6.60
N ARG A 233 -1.48 2.93 6.09
CA ARG A 233 -2.88 3.30 6.32
C ARG A 233 -3.71 2.94 5.09
N VAL A 234 -4.96 2.56 5.33
CA VAL A 234 -5.99 2.55 4.30
C VAL A 234 -7.14 3.49 4.66
N THR A 235 -7.77 4.04 3.64
CA THR A 235 -9.08 4.72 3.73
C THR A 235 -9.98 4.16 2.65
N ASP A 236 -11.28 4.21 2.84
CA ASP A 236 -12.24 3.80 1.82
C ASP A 236 -11.93 4.54 0.52
N ALA A 237 -11.74 3.77 -0.56
CA ALA A 237 -11.59 4.38 -1.87
C ALA A 237 -12.88 5.16 -2.16
N PRO A 238 -12.79 6.38 -2.70
CA PRO A 238 -13.99 7.10 -3.07
C PRO A 238 -14.79 6.22 -4.03
N ASN A 239 -16.08 6.05 -3.77
CA ASN A 239 -17.01 5.40 -4.67
C ASN A 239 -17.24 6.32 -5.88
N THR A 240 -16.19 6.58 -6.66
CA THR A 240 -16.32 7.28 -7.94
C THR A 240 -16.99 6.32 -8.91
N VAL A 241 -18.31 6.24 -8.82
CA VAL A 241 -19.10 6.10 -10.03
C VAL A 241 -18.76 7.36 -10.83
N PRO A 242 -18.15 7.27 -12.02
CA PRO A 242 -18.13 8.42 -12.91
C PRO A 242 -19.60 8.75 -13.15
N GLU A 243 -20.13 9.82 -12.57
CA GLU A 243 -21.51 10.24 -12.85
C GLU A 243 -21.60 10.47 -14.36
N PRO A 244 -22.29 9.63 -15.16
CA PRO A 244 -22.22 9.73 -16.62
C PRO A 244 -23.01 10.93 -17.17
N GLY A 245 -23.60 11.78 -16.33
CA GLY A 245 -24.58 12.78 -16.76
C GLY A 245 -24.21 14.24 -16.51
N SER A 246 -23.47 14.55 -15.44
CA SER A 246 -23.43 15.93 -14.93
C SER A 246 -22.61 16.88 -15.82
N ILE A 247 -21.48 16.44 -16.38
CA ILE A 247 -20.67 17.28 -17.27
C ILE A 247 -21.22 17.27 -18.71
N ALA A 248 -21.75 16.12 -19.17
CA ALA A 248 -22.35 16.00 -20.50
C ALA A 248 -23.63 16.83 -20.63
N LEU A 249 -24.49 16.88 -19.59
CA LEU A 249 -25.71 17.70 -19.60
C LEU A 249 -25.42 19.21 -19.51
N VAL A 250 -24.43 19.64 -18.72
CA VAL A 250 -24.01 21.05 -18.70
C VAL A 250 -23.44 21.47 -20.07
N SER A 251 -22.67 20.59 -20.71
CA SER A 251 -22.15 20.81 -22.06
C SER A 251 -23.30 20.92 -23.08
N LEU A 252 -24.27 20.00 -23.05
CA LEU A 252 -25.39 20.00 -23.99
C LEU A 252 -26.36 21.17 -23.77
N ALA A 253 -26.56 21.59 -22.51
CA ALA A 253 -27.35 22.78 -22.18
C ALA A 253 -26.69 24.07 -22.71
N LEU A 254 -25.36 24.19 -22.61
CA LEU A 254 -24.64 25.34 -23.17
C LEU A 254 -24.68 25.37 -24.70
N PHE A 255 -24.56 24.22 -25.37
CA PHE A 255 -24.67 24.15 -26.84
C PHE A 255 -26.12 24.39 -27.33
N GLY A 256 -27.14 23.95 -26.60
CA GLY A 256 -28.55 24.19 -26.93
C GLY A 256 -28.97 25.66 -26.80
N VAL A 257 -28.47 26.37 -25.78
CA VAL A 257 -28.74 27.81 -25.58
C VAL A 257 -27.99 28.67 -26.61
N ALA A 258 -26.81 28.26 -27.05
CA ALA A 258 -26.07 28.95 -28.11
C ALA A 258 -26.73 28.78 -29.51
N TYR A 259 -27.29 27.61 -29.80
CA TYR A 259 -27.92 27.33 -31.10
C TYR A 259 -29.26 28.06 -31.27
N THR A 260 -30.05 28.20 -30.20
CA THR A 260 -31.35 28.89 -30.24
C THR A 260 -31.26 30.41 -30.34
N ARG A 261 -30.11 31.03 -30.02
CA ARG A 261 -29.90 32.49 -30.22
C ARG A 261 -29.53 32.88 -31.64
N ARG A 262 -29.19 31.94 -32.54
CA ARG A 262 -28.71 32.27 -33.89
C ARG A 262 -29.80 32.35 -34.97
N SER A 263 -31.05 31.96 -34.68
CA SER A 263 -32.14 31.98 -35.70
C SER A 263 -32.95 33.28 -35.78
N LYS A 264 -32.56 34.34 -35.07
CA LYS A 264 -33.19 35.67 -35.17
C LYS A 264 -32.18 36.75 -35.53
N ARG A 265 -31.62 36.67 -36.74
CA ARG A 265 -31.13 37.85 -37.48
C ARG A 265 -31.10 37.50 -38.97
N SER A 266 -32.08 38.08 -39.66
CA SER A 266 -32.20 38.50 -41.06
C SER A 266 -31.42 37.76 -42.13
#